data_AF-A0ABD4USF2-F1
#
_entry.id   AF-A0ABD4USF2-F1
#
_cell.length_a   1.000
_cell.length_b   1.000
_cell.length_c   1.000
_cell.angle_alpha   90.00
_cell.angle_beta   90.00
_cell.angle_gamma   90.00
#
_symmetry.space_group_name_H-M   'P 1'
#
loop_
_entity.id
_entity.type
_entity.pdbx_description
1 polymer ?
#
loop_
_entity_poly.entity_id
_entity_poly.type
_entity_poly.pdbx_seq_one_letter_code
_entity_poly.pdbx_strand_id
1 'polypeptide(L)'
;MKVPNCRYPLILSSLVAALALAGCKGDVLDYRNAQLVNGKVYAGNANEPFSGKLTNVPADKLLGQQPGFRQISAAILNTGALIPGDPREAQSLIGSGNAVLLMLTPHALCDVNIDEGLPDGNATCSDPNGGAKRIEARFKNGTLDDRFALFNTSGDHQLVDVTLNNGHPDGKMAIYSSSNATLVHVAHWQDGALSGDEEAFDPNTGNRVLTATLINGKYDDAFTRYASDGKQAIYKATFAHGTQQGTEESFDPNTGKLTGHAEYVDGKLSGEVKRWNADGKLIYEKTYQNGQEMPASNEVKTCVDEQLHSLDNMNGVGVDRLNDLEATCKEKLRGGLNSAAPSATTAGAADNDICVSVWTAAFHRENGDEATVTADQLNEWRSWCKAGKRPS
;
A
#
# COMPACT_ATOMS: atom_id res chain seq x y z
N MET A 1 -0.99 0.81 108.90
CA MET A 1 -2.32 0.46 108.36
C MET A 1 -2.15 -0.55 107.23
N LYS A 2 -3.10 -1.49 107.15
CA LYS A 2 -3.18 -2.70 106.31
C LYS A 2 -3.25 -2.38 104.79
N VAL A 3 -2.44 -3.04 103.92
CA VAL A 3 -2.73 -4.23 103.03
C VAL A 3 -3.27 -3.79 101.64
N PRO A 4 -3.00 -4.46 100.48
CA PRO A 4 -1.78 -5.03 99.91
C PRO A 4 -1.68 -4.91 98.33
N ASN A 5 -0.61 -5.46 97.76
CA ASN A 5 -0.40 -6.08 96.43
C ASN A 5 -1.49 -6.07 95.34
N CYS A 6 -1.05 -5.82 94.09
CA CYS A 6 -1.25 -6.77 92.98
C CYS A 6 -0.10 -6.70 91.95
N ARG A 7 0.15 -7.83 91.28
CA ARG A 7 1.40 -8.24 90.60
C ARG A 7 1.42 -7.96 89.07
N TYR A 8 2.64 -7.69 88.57
CA TYR A 8 3.31 -7.97 87.26
C TYR A 8 2.59 -8.78 86.15
N PRO A 9 2.90 -8.58 84.83
CA PRO A 9 4.23 -8.88 84.28
C PRO A 9 4.83 -7.98 83.17
N LEU A 10 6.14 -8.17 82.99
CA LEU A 10 7.01 -7.91 81.82
C LEU A 10 6.28 -7.93 80.47
N ILE A 11 6.55 -6.96 79.58
CA ILE A 11 6.98 -7.22 78.18
C ILE A 11 7.95 -6.12 77.72
N LEU A 12 9.05 -6.60 77.13
CA LEU A 12 10.08 -5.97 76.31
C LEU A 12 9.53 -5.06 75.19
N SER A 13 10.38 -4.15 74.72
CA SER A 13 10.49 -3.68 73.32
C SER A 13 9.28 -3.07 72.60
N SER A 14 9.44 -1.80 72.20
CA SER A 14 9.01 -1.29 70.89
C SER A 14 9.72 0.05 70.68
N LEU A 15 10.95 0.04 70.20
CA LEU A 15 11.29 0.00 68.77
C LEU A 15 10.53 1.09 67.99
N VAL A 16 11.32 2.08 67.58
CA VAL A 16 10.99 3.14 66.63
C VAL A 16 10.11 2.60 65.50
N ALA A 17 8.80 2.87 65.58
CA ALA A 17 7.89 2.72 64.45
C ALA A 17 7.77 4.07 63.74
N ALA A 18 8.90 4.59 63.23
CA ALA A 18 8.90 5.47 62.08
C ALA A 18 8.82 4.57 60.83
N LEU A 19 7.72 3.83 60.70
CA LEU A 19 7.41 3.09 59.50
C LEU A 19 7.02 4.11 58.43
N ALA A 20 7.89 4.18 57.44
CA ALA A 20 7.75 4.89 56.18
C ALA A 20 6.30 5.01 55.72
N LEU A 21 5.73 6.22 55.86
CA LEU A 21 4.79 6.75 54.88
C LEU A 21 5.60 7.26 53.68
N ALA A 22 6.45 6.39 53.10
CA ALA A 22 6.85 6.53 51.71
C ALA A 22 5.64 6.07 50.90
N GLY A 23 4.59 6.90 50.87
CA GLY A 23 3.58 6.76 49.85
C GLY A 23 4.32 6.83 48.52
N CYS A 24 4.13 5.83 47.64
CA CYS A 24 4.62 5.78 46.28
C CYS A 24 4.02 6.92 45.44
N LYS A 25 4.33 8.16 45.80
CA LYS A 25 4.19 9.30 44.93
C LYS A 25 5.43 9.20 44.05
N GLY A 26 5.31 8.52 42.92
CA GLY A 26 6.41 8.42 41.97
C GLY A 26 6.99 9.81 41.73
N ASP A 27 8.32 9.91 41.77
CA ASP A 27 9.00 11.19 41.61
C ASP A 27 8.58 11.83 40.28
N VAL A 28 8.38 13.15 40.27
CA VAL A 28 8.00 13.90 39.07
C VAL A 28 9.14 14.83 38.70
N LEU A 29 9.64 14.70 37.47
CA LEU A 29 10.72 15.52 36.92
C LEU A 29 10.18 16.32 35.74
N ASP A 30 10.32 17.64 35.77
CA ASP A 30 10.07 18.49 34.61
C ASP A 30 11.26 18.40 33.65
N TYR A 31 11.01 18.24 32.35
CA TYR A 31 12.04 18.09 31.32
C TYR A 31 13.11 19.20 31.34
N ARG A 32 12.77 20.42 31.76
CA ARG A 32 13.76 21.52 31.87
C ARG A 32 14.85 21.25 32.92
N ASN A 33 14.58 20.36 33.87
CA ASN A 33 15.51 19.95 34.92
C ASN A 33 16.13 18.56 34.63
N ALA A 34 15.80 17.95 33.48
CA ALA A 34 16.33 16.66 33.10
C ALA A 34 17.65 16.81 32.34
N GLN A 35 18.58 15.89 32.60
CA GLN A 35 19.77 15.70 31.77
C GLN A 35 19.65 14.38 31.02
N LEU A 36 19.87 14.42 29.70
CA LEU A 36 19.96 13.22 28.86
C LEU A 36 21.43 12.86 28.69
N VAL A 37 21.85 11.74 29.27
CA VAL A 37 23.22 11.24 29.20
C VAL A 37 23.19 9.81 28.68
N ASN A 38 23.81 9.57 27.52
CA ASN A 38 23.85 8.25 26.86
C ASN A 38 22.45 7.59 26.69
N GLY A 39 21.43 8.40 26.37
CA GLY A 39 20.06 7.92 26.18
C GLY A 39 19.25 7.69 27.45
N LYS A 40 19.84 7.91 28.64
CA LYS A 40 19.16 7.84 29.93
C LYS A 40 18.83 9.22 30.49
N VAL A 41 17.71 9.31 31.19
CA VAL A 41 17.23 10.51 31.89
C VAL A 41 17.79 10.54 33.31
N TYR A 42 18.31 11.70 33.72
CA TYR A 42 18.80 11.99 35.07
C TYR A 42 18.16 13.29 35.58
N ALA A 43 17.91 13.36 36.89
CA ALA A 43 17.41 14.58 37.53
C ALA A 43 18.58 15.52 37.89
N GLY A 44 18.71 16.66 37.23
CA GLY A 44 19.79 17.63 37.52
C GLY A 44 21.17 16.97 37.50
N ASN A 45 21.89 17.04 38.62
CA ASN A 45 23.23 16.46 38.81
C ASN A 45 23.21 15.10 39.52
N ALA A 46 22.09 14.37 39.49
CA ALA A 46 22.02 13.02 40.04
C ALA A 46 22.96 12.05 39.32
N ASN A 47 23.55 11.13 40.08
CA ASN A 47 24.43 10.08 39.53
C ASN A 47 23.66 8.80 39.14
N GLU A 48 22.43 8.65 39.61
CA GLU A 48 21.57 7.50 39.31
C GLU A 48 20.52 7.86 38.26
N PRO A 49 20.19 6.94 37.34
CA PRO A 49 19.12 7.15 36.36
C PRO A 49 17.78 7.44 37.05
N PHE A 50 17.04 8.39 36.50
CA PHE A 50 15.74 8.78 37.03
C PHE A 50 14.71 7.65 36.82
N SER A 51 13.84 7.43 37.81
CA SER A 51 12.66 6.58 37.70
C SER A 51 11.46 7.33 38.28
N GLY A 52 10.37 7.40 37.54
CA GLY A 52 9.22 8.25 37.88
C GLY A 52 8.55 8.84 36.65
N LYS A 53 7.78 9.92 36.84
CA LYS A 53 7.09 10.60 35.74
C LYS A 53 7.93 11.78 35.23
N LEU A 54 8.30 11.76 33.96
CA LEU A 54 8.93 12.89 33.27
C LEU A 54 7.85 13.68 32.54
N THR A 55 7.76 14.99 32.80
CA THR A 55 6.73 15.87 32.25
C THR A 55 7.31 16.91 31.31
N ASN A 56 6.47 17.45 30.44
CA ASN A 56 6.82 18.54 29.53
C ASN A 56 7.95 18.20 28.53
N VAL A 57 8.07 16.93 28.13
CA VAL A 57 9.07 16.49 27.15
C VAL A 57 8.65 16.92 25.75
N PRO A 58 9.46 17.68 25.00
CA PRO A 58 9.15 17.96 23.60
C PRO A 58 9.00 16.65 22.81
N ALA A 59 7.91 16.51 22.07
CA ALA A 59 7.60 15.25 21.39
C ALA A 59 8.66 14.83 20.36
N ASP A 60 9.34 15.78 19.71
CA ASP A 60 10.47 15.52 18.80
C ASP A 60 11.64 14.85 19.52
N LYS A 61 11.86 15.17 20.80
CA LYS A 61 12.92 14.55 21.62
C LYS A 61 12.55 13.13 22.05
N LEU A 62 11.28 12.89 22.35
CA LEU A 62 10.79 11.58 22.77
C LEU A 62 10.66 10.61 21.59
N LEU A 63 10.09 11.07 20.47
CA LEU A 63 9.69 10.23 19.33
C LEU A 63 10.64 10.31 18.13
N GLY A 64 11.31 11.44 17.92
CA GLY A 64 12.08 11.69 16.69
C GLY A 64 13.25 10.74 16.44
N GLN A 65 13.75 10.10 17.50
CA GLN A 65 14.83 9.10 17.43
C GLN A 65 14.32 7.65 17.35
N GLN A 66 13.00 7.43 17.44
CA GLN A 66 12.41 6.08 17.43
C GLN A 66 12.36 5.55 15.98
N PRO A 67 12.92 4.37 15.68
CA PRO A 67 12.92 3.80 14.32
C PRO A 67 11.51 3.70 13.73
N GLY A 68 10.56 3.17 14.51
CA GLY A 68 9.18 2.97 14.08
C GLY A 68 8.43 4.26 13.79
N PHE A 69 8.77 5.36 14.45
CA PHE A 69 8.15 6.65 14.20
C PHE A 69 8.43 7.15 12.78
N ARG A 70 9.66 6.96 12.27
CA ARG A 70 10.01 7.31 10.88
C ARG A 70 9.26 6.44 9.87
N GLN A 71 9.10 5.15 10.15
CA GLN A 71 8.34 4.20 9.32
C GLN A 71 6.87 4.60 9.22
N ILE A 72 6.23 4.86 10.37
CA ILE A 72 4.83 5.33 10.46
C ILE A 72 4.64 6.63 9.69
N SER A 73 5.54 7.59 9.89
CA SER A 73 5.47 8.90 9.24
C SER A 73 5.52 8.81 7.73
N ALA A 74 6.39 7.95 7.19
CA ALA A 74 6.49 7.72 5.75
C ALA A 74 5.22 7.08 5.19
N ALA A 75 4.60 6.14 5.91
CA ALA A 75 3.37 5.50 5.48
C ALA A 75 2.17 6.47 5.44
N ILE A 76 2.00 7.29 6.48
CA ILE A 76 0.96 8.33 6.54
C ILE A 76 1.09 9.29 5.34
N LEU A 77 2.32 9.67 5.00
CA LEU A 77 2.61 10.55 3.87
C LEU A 77 2.18 9.98 2.51
N ASN A 78 2.24 8.65 2.36
CA ASN A 78 1.92 7.97 1.11
C ASN A 78 0.42 7.70 0.93
N THR A 79 -0.39 7.77 1.99
CA THR A 79 -1.83 7.51 1.95
C THR A 79 -2.58 8.39 0.94
N GLY A 80 -2.15 9.64 0.75
CA GLY A 80 -2.79 10.58 -0.18
C GLY A 80 -2.78 10.10 -1.64
N ALA A 81 -1.82 9.26 -2.04
CA ALA A 81 -1.75 8.69 -3.40
C ALA A 81 -2.71 7.51 -3.65
N LEU A 82 -3.32 6.99 -2.57
CA LEU A 82 -4.19 5.80 -2.61
C LEU A 82 -5.67 6.17 -2.82
N ILE A 83 -6.07 7.40 -2.48
CA ILE A 83 -7.47 7.83 -2.49
C ILE A 83 -7.75 8.68 -3.74
N PRO A 84 -8.78 8.35 -4.55
CA PRO A 84 -9.18 9.16 -5.69
C PRO A 84 -9.67 10.56 -5.25
N GLY A 85 -9.23 11.61 -5.94
CA GLY A 85 -9.70 12.99 -5.74
C GLY A 85 -8.91 13.97 -6.61
N ASP A 86 -9.45 15.17 -6.86
CA ASP A 86 -8.67 16.30 -7.41
C ASP A 86 -7.39 16.41 -6.56
N PRO A 87 -6.18 16.55 -7.13
CA PRO A 87 -4.98 16.84 -6.35
C PRO A 87 -5.20 17.90 -5.26
N ARG A 88 -6.12 18.86 -5.45
CA ARG A 88 -6.57 19.86 -4.46
C ARG A 88 -7.48 19.31 -3.37
N GLU A 89 -8.30 18.30 -3.67
CA GLU A 89 -9.12 17.54 -2.70
C GLU A 89 -8.32 16.44 -2.01
N ALA A 90 -7.47 15.65 -2.69
CA ALA A 90 -6.50 14.75 -2.05
C ALA A 90 -5.54 15.54 -1.14
N GLN A 91 -5.17 16.77 -1.56
CA GLN A 91 -4.56 17.76 -0.68
C GLN A 91 -5.50 18.08 0.48
N SER A 92 -6.80 18.37 0.31
CA SER A 92 -7.78 18.65 1.38
C SER A 92 -8.15 17.48 2.29
N LEU A 93 -8.03 16.22 1.86
CA LEU A 93 -8.38 15.02 2.61
C LEU A 93 -7.29 14.65 3.63
N ILE A 94 -6.07 15.16 3.38
CA ILE A 94 -4.97 15.35 4.33
C ILE A 94 -4.81 16.86 4.69
N GLY A 95 -5.72 17.73 4.24
CA GLY A 95 -5.67 19.21 4.35
C GLY A 95 -4.67 19.89 3.40
N SER A 96 -5.15 20.77 2.51
CA SER A 96 -4.28 21.54 1.61
C SER A 96 -3.24 22.30 2.41
N GLY A 97 -1.97 21.94 2.23
CA GLY A 97 -0.85 22.84 2.47
C GLY A 97 -0.66 23.36 3.89
N ASN A 98 -1.21 22.69 4.90
CA ASN A 98 -0.83 22.85 6.29
C ASN A 98 -0.53 21.46 6.84
N ALA A 99 0.68 21.25 7.32
CA ALA A 99 0.91 20.32 8.41
C ALA A 99 0.56 18.82 8.17
N VAL A 100 1.47 18.02 7.57
CA VAL A 100 1.67 16.54 7.79
C VAL A 100 1.82 16.19 9.30
N LEU A 101 1.10 16.89 10.18
CA LEU A 101 1.65 17.87 11.10
C LEU A 101 2.64 18.88 10.50
N LEU A 102 2.74 20.09 11.04
CA LEU A 102 4.05 20.74 11.13
C LEU A 102 4.88 19.71 11.92
N MET A 103 5.47 18.69 11.28
CA MET A 103 6.44 17.73 11.81
C MET A 103 6.08 16.97 13.12
N LEU A 104 4.99 16.21 13.13
CA LEU A 104 4.61 15.19 14.13
C LEU A 104 4.46 15.58 15.62
N THR A 105 4.60 16.85 15.98
CA THR A 105 4.05 17.61 17.15
C THR A 105 5.17 18.46 17.78
N PRO A 106 5.80 19.38 17.04
CA PRO A 106 7.01 20.07 17.46
C PRO A 106 6.80 20.93 18.72
N HIS A 107 5.54 21.25 19.03
CA HIS A 107 5.17 21.97 20.24
C HIS A 107 4.40 21.11 21.24
N ALA A 108 3.99 19.87 20.92
CA ALA A 108 3.34 19.06 21.93
C ALA A 108 4.35 18.67 23.00
N LEU A 109 3.85 18.68 24.22
CA LEU A 109 4.60 18.35 25.40
C LEU A 109 4.06 17.02 25.92
N CYS A 110 4.97 16.07 26.09
CA CYS A 110 4.67 14.72 26.51
C CYS A 110 4.95 14.54 27.99
N ASP A 111 4.00 13.87 28.63
CA ASP A 111 4.19 13.24 29.93
C ASP A 111 4.45 11.76 29.70
N VAL A 112 5.53 11.22 30.25
CA VAL A 112 5.94 9.82 30.05
C VAL A 112 6.50 9.24 31.35
N ASN A 113 6.24 7.96 31.58
CA ASN A 113 6.86 7.22 32.67
C ASN A 113 8.29 6.81 32.28
N ILE A 114 9.22 6.95 33.21
CA ILE A 114 10.63 6.59 33.07
C ILE A 114 10.93 5.50 34.10
N ASP A 115 11.62 4.44 33.68
CA ASP A 115 12.17 3.40 34.54
C ASP A 115 13.67 3.23 34.23
N GLU A 116 14.51 3.29 35.26
CA GLU A 116 15.98 3.22 35.16
C GLU A 116 16.59 4.14 34.08
N GLY A 117 16.01 5.33 33.93
CA GLY A 117 16.40 6.37 32.98
C GLY A 117 15.81 6.21 31.57
N LEU A 118 15.03 5.17 31.29
CA LEU A 118 14.45 4.91 29.97
C LEU A 118 12.93 5.11 29.98
N PRO A 119 12.31 5.62 28.90
CA PRO A 119 10.86 5.59 28.76
C PRO A 119 10.29 4.17 28.91
N ASP A 120 9.36 3.98 29.85
CA ASP A 120 8.68 2.70 30.07
C ASP A 120 7.24 2.93 30.55
N GLY A 121 6.27 2.42 29.79
CA GLY A 121 4.84 2.63 30.00
C GLY A 121 4.26 3.71 29.09
N ASN A 122 3.17 4.33 29.53
CA ASN A 122 2.39 5.23 28.69
C ASN A 122 3.05 6.61 28.56
N ALA A 123 2.96 7.17 27.36
CA ALA A 123 3.28 8.55 27.04
C ALA A 123 2.05 9.23 26.44
N THR A 124 1.73 10.43 26.94
CA THR A 124 0.65 11.26 26.41
C THR A 124 1.21 12.62 26.06
N CYS A 125 1.08 13.04 24.81
CA CYS A 125 1.49 14.37 24.37
C CYS A 125 0.27 15.24 24.10
N SER A 126 0.30 16.46 24.62
CA SER A 126 -0.80 17.43 24.51
C SER A 126 -0.33 18.77 23.97
N ASP A 127 -1.26 19.54 23.41
CA ASP A 127 -1.03 20.91 23.02
C ASP A 127 -0.72 21.78 24.26
N PRO A 128 0.37 22.57 24.27
CA PRO A 128 0.75 23.38 25.43
C PRO A 128 -0.22 24.55 25.67
N ASN A 129 -0.98 24.96 24.64
CA ASN A 129 -1.91 26.08 24.63
C ASN A 129 -3.37 25.59 24.56
N GLY A 130 -3.73 24.63 25.41
CA GLY A 130 -5.12 24.16 25.49
C GLY A 130 -5.27 22.75 26.06
N GLY A 131 -4.18 21.99 26.17
CA GLY A 131 -4.17 20.65 26.76
C GLY A 131 -4.82 19.58 25.88
N ALA A 132 -5.26 19.94 24.67
CA ALA A 132 -5.84 19.00 23.71
C ALA A 132 -4.85 17.86 23.43
N LYS A 133 -5.31 16.62 23.59
CA LYS A 133 -4.48 15.44 23.37
C LYS A 133 -4.07 15.37 21.89
N ARG A 134 -2.81 15.12 21.62
CA ARG A 134 -2.25 15.02 20.26
C ARG A 134 -1.71 13.64 19.97
N ILE A 135 -1.04 13.00 20.94
CA ILE A 135 -0.43 11.67 20.78
C ILE A 135 -0.69 10.82 22.02
N GLU A 136 -0.96 9.54 21.79
CA GLU A 136 -0.74 8.47 22.77
C GLU A 136 0.31 7.52 22.22
N ALA A 137 1.28 7.16 23.05
CA ALA A 137 2.26 6.14 22.72
C ALA A 137 2.52 5.28 23.95
N ARG A 138 3.01 4.07 23.75
CA ARG A 138 3.54 3.26 24.83
C ARG A 138 5.00 2.91 24.55
N PHE A 139 5.77 2.84 25.62
CA PHE A 139 7.17 2.48 25.60
C PHE A 139 7.41 1.24 26.45
N LYS A 140 8.44 0.49 26.08
CA LYS A 140 8.98 -0.62 26.85
C LYS A 140 10.50 -0.56 26.73
N ASN A 141 11.20 -0.45 27.87
CA ASN A 141 12.66 -0.35 27.91
C ASN A 141 13.25 0.70 26.93
N GLY A 142 12.60 1.86 26.80
CA GLY A 142 13.05 2.99 25.98
C GLY A 142 12.65 2.93 24.50
N THR A 143 11.98 1.88 24.06
CA THR A 143 11.51 1.71 22.67
C THR A 143 9.99 1.82 22.59
N LEU A 144 9.46 2.37 21.49
CA LEU A 144 8.01 2.35 21.25
C LEU A 144 7.49 0.91 21.19
N ASP A 145 6.36 0.65 21.82
CA ASP A 145 5.77 -0.70 21.92
C ASP A 145 4.26 -0.60 21.98
N ASP A 146 3.57 -1.69 21.61
CA ASP A 146 2.12 -1.88 21.69
C ASP A 146 1.31 -0.95 20.78
N ARG A 147 1.20 0.35 21.11
CA ARG A 147 0.30 1.28 20.42
C ARG A 147 0.90 2.66 20.25
N PHE A 148 0.70 3.23 19.06
CA PHE A 148 0.87 4.65 18.75
C PHE A 148 -0.42 5.19 18.13
N ALA A 149 -0.95 6.27 18.68
CA ALA A 149 -2.12 6.94 18.17
C ALA A 149 -1.89 8.44 18.01
N LEU A 150 -2.38 9.01 16.91
CA LEU A 150 -2.36 10.43 16.62
C LEU A 150 -3.79 10.97 16.60
N PHE A 151 -3.99 12.16 17.15
CA PHE A 151 -5.30 12.83 17.21
C PHE A 151 -5.31 14.13 16.40
N ASN A 152 -6.51 14.65 16.11
CA ASN A 152 -6.71 15.95 15.48
C ASN A 152 -6.45 17.11 16.47
N THR A 153 -6.41 18.35 15.97
CA THR A 153 -5.98 19.53 16.76
C THR A 153 -6.84 19.80 17.98
N SER A 154 -8.12 19.46 17.95
CA SER A 154 -9.03 19.52 19.10
C SER A 154 -8.87 18.34 20.08
N GLY A 155 -8.22 17.25 19.66
CA GLY A 155 -7.96 16.06 20.46
C GLY A 155 -9.17 15.14 20.66
N ASP A 156 -10.25 15.37 19.90
CA ASP A 156 -11.52 14.63 20.00
C ASP A 156 -11.68 13.56 18.90
N HIS A 157 -10.84 13.57 17.86
CA HIS A 157 -10.85 12.57 16.81
C HIS A 157 -9.46 11.95 16.62
N GLN A 158 -9.42 10.63 16.56
CA GLN A 158 -8.21 9.90 16.22
C GLN A 158 -7.99 9.94 14.70
N LEU A 159 -6.76 10.21 14.29
CA LEU A 159 -6.33 10.28 12.89
C LEU A 159 -5.55 9.04 12.48
N VAL A 160 -4.77 8.47 13.40
CA VAL A 160 -3.90 7.32 13.12
C VAL A 160 -3.92 6.38 14.32
N ASP A 161 -3.98 5.08 14.05
CA ASP A 161 -3.69 3.99 14.99
C ASP A 161 -2.63 3.08 14.36
N VAL A 162 -1.59 2.73 15.11
CA VAL A 162 -0.56 1.78 14.70
C VAL A 162 -0.20 0.88 15.86
N THR A 163 -0.13 -0.44 15.59
CA THR A 163 0.45 -1.42 16.51
C THR A 163 1.97 -1.46 16.37
N LEU A 164 2.70 -1.50 17.48
CA LEU A 164 4.16 -1.61 17.50
C LEU A 164 4.64 -2.80 18.32
N ASN A 165 5.81 -3.29 17.97
CA ASN A 165 6.54 -4.32 18.68
C ASN A 165 8.03 -4.00 18.63
N ASN A 166 8.68 -3.89 19.79
CA ASN A 166 10.12 -3.64 19.91
C ASN A 166 10.64 -2.46 19.05
N GLY A 167 9.92 -1.34 19.06
CA GLY A 167 10.32 -0.11 18.37
C GLY A 167 9.91 -0.02 16.90
N HIS A 168 9.28 -1.05 16.33
CA HIS A 168 8.87 -1.11 14.92
C HIS A 168 7.35 -1.32 14.78
N PRO A 169 6.71 -0.79 13.72
CA PRO A 169 5.33 -1.12 13.39
C PRO A 169 5.19 -2.61 13.08
N ASP A 170 4.23 -3.25 13.73
CA ASP A 170 3.99 -4.69 13.60
C ASP A 170 2.51 -4.94 13.89
N GLY A 171 1.78 -5.45 12.92
CA GLY A 171 0.32 -5.57 12.95
C GLY A 171 -0.40 -4.44 12.21
N LYS A 172 -1.59 -4.06 12.68
CA LYS A 172 -2.51 -3.22 11.93
C LYS A 172 -2.17 -1.73 12.06
N MET A 173 -2.28 -1.02 10.94
CA MET A 173 -2.37 0.43 10.86
C MET A 173 -3.75 0.84 10.33
N ALA A 174 -4.34 1.88 10.93
CA ALA A 174 -5.57 2.49 10.46
C ALA A 174 -5.43 4.01 10.45
N ILE A 175 -5.90 4.65 9.37
CA ILE A 175 -5.90 6.10 9.21
C ILE A 175 -7.32 6.57 8.95
N TYR A 176 -7.68 7.70 9.56
CA TYR A 176 -9.01 8.28 9.54
C TYR A 176 -8.95 9.70 8.97
N SER A 177 -10.03 10.10 8.29
CA SER A 177 -10.21 11.43 7.75
C SER A 177 -10.20 12.48 8.87
N SER A 178 -9.45 13.57 8.66
CA SER A 178 -9.38 14.68 9.62
C SER A 178 -10.67 15.50 9.70
N SER A 179 -11.55 15.43 8.69
CA SER A 179 -12.77 16.24 8.63
C SER A 179 -13.97 15.58 9.30
N ASN A 180 -14.05 14.24 9.26
CA ASN A 180 -15.25 13.51 9.68
C ASN A 180 -14.96 12.16 10.37
N ALA A 181 -13.69 11.83 10.64
CA ALA A 181 -13.26 10.58 11.28
C ALA A 181 -13.69 9.28 10.58
N THR A 182 -14.05 9.34 9.30
CA THR A 182 -14.29 8.15 8.49
C THR A 182 -12.97 7.42 8.24
N LEU A 183 -12.96 6.08 8.29
CA LEU A 183 -11.78 5.28 7.96
C LEU A 183 -11.39 5.53 6.50
N VAL A 184 -10.13 5.83 6.22
CA VAL A 184 -9.64 6.14 4.86
C VAL A 184 -8.55 5.20 4.37
N HIS A 185 -7.81 4.54 5.27
CA HIS A 185 -6.75 3.61 4.91
C HIS A 185 -6.52 2.58 6.01
N VAL A 186 -6.36 1.33 5.60
CA VAL A 186 -5.90 0.22 6.43
C VAL A 186 -4.74 -0.44 5.73
N ALA A 187 -3.67 -0.69 6.47
CA ALA A 187 -2.57 -1.52 6.02
C ALA A 187 -2.04 -2.38 7.16
N HIS A 188 -1.28 -3.41 6.82
CA HIS A 188 -0.65 -4.31 7.78
C HIS A 188 0.86 -4.19 7.71
N TRP A 189 1.50 -4.38 8.86
CA TRP A 189 2.93 -4.33 9.04
C TRP A 189 3.43 -5.66 9.58
N GLN A 190 4.64 -6.03 9.18
CA GLN A 190 5.39 -7.14 9.74
C GLN A 190 6.84 -6.67 9.88
N ASP A 191 7.36 -6.68 11.11
CA ASP A 191 8.75 -6.29 11.43
C ASP A 191 9.17 -4.94 10.81
N GLY A 192 8.26 -3.95 10.84
CA GLY A 192 8.52 -2.61 10.32
C GLY A 192 8.44 -2.45 8.80
N ALA A 193 7.99 -3.46 8.06
CA ALA A 193 7.67 -3.36 6.64
C ALA A 193 6.17 -3.58 6.40
N LEU A 194 5.57 -2.85 5.44
CA LEU A 194 4.19 -3.07 5.03
C LEU A 194 4.06 -4.47 4.41
N SER A 195 3.20 -5.31 4.96
CA SER A 195 3.06 -6.72 4.57
C SER A 195 1.65 -7.20 4.91
N GLY A 196 0.94 -7.77 3.93
CA GLY A 196 -0.46 -8.17 4.01
C GLY A 196 -1.39 -7.24 3.20
N ASP A 197 -2.69 -7.34 3.51
CA ASP A 197 -3.72 -6.62 2.77
C ASP A 197 -3.68 -5.10 3.04
N GLU A 198 -3.90 -4.31 2.00
CA GLU A 198 -4.06 -2.88 2.02
C GLU A 198 -5.41 -2.47 1.40
N GLU A 199 -6.14 -1.62 2.10
CA GLU A 199 -7.42 -1.07 1.65
C GLU A 199 -7.43 0.44 1.83
N ALA A 200 -7.97 1.17 0.84
CA ALA A 200 -8.27 2.59 0.99
C ALA A 200 -9.75 2.85 0.73
N PHE A 201 -10.28 3.89 1.36
CA PHE A 201 -11.70 4.24 1.35
C PHE A 201 -11.91 5.70 0.99
N ASP A 202 -12.98 5.97 0.25
CA ASP A 202 -13.44 7.32 -0.05
C ASP A 202 -13.87 8.00 1.27
N PRO A 203 -13.31 9.17 1.59
CA PRO A 203 -13.52 9.82 2.89
C PRO A 203 -14.91 10.43 3.06
N ASN A 204 -15.66 10.66 1.97
CA ASN A 204 -16.99 11.26 2.04
C ASN A 204 -18.07 10.19 2.18
N THR A 205 -17.87 9.06 1.53
CA THR A 205 -18.87 7.98 1.42
C THR A 205 -18.53 6.75 2.25
N GLY A 206 -17.25 6.56 2.62
CA GLY A 206 -16.74 5.34 3.25
C GLY A 206 -16.62 4.15 2.29
N ASN A 207 -16.88 4.36 1.00
CA ASN A 207 -16.79 3.29 0.01
C ASN A 207 -15.34 2.88 -0.23
N ARG A 208 -15.09 1.58 -0.42
CA ARG A 208 -13.74 1.12 -0.74
C ARG A 208 -13.33 1.57 -2.14
N VAL A 209 -12.17 2.21 -2.24
CA VAL A 209 -11.60 2.76 -3.49
C VAL A 209 -10.30 2.07 -3.91
N LEU A 210 -9.70 1.27 -3.03
CA LEU A 210 -8.50 0.48 -3.33
C LEU A 210 -8.50 -0.83 -2.53
N THR A 211 -8.03 -1.88 -3.19
CA THR A 211 -7.58 -3.13 -2.56
C THR A 211 -6.26 -3.55 -3.20
N ALA A 212 -5.28 -3.91 -2.38
CA ALA A 212 -4.00 -4.43 -2.83
C ALA A 212 -3.41 -5.36 -1.76
N THR A 213 -2.38 -6.11 -2.15
CA THR A 213 -1.57 -6.90 -1.22
C THR A 213 -0.12 -6.44 -1.31
N LEU A 214 0.54 -6.32 -0.16
CA LEU A 214 1.96 -5.99 -0.07
C LEU A 214 2.76 -7.11 0.55
N ILE A 215 4.01 -7.26 0.10
CA ILE A 215 5.05 -8.06 0.75
C ILE A 215 6.29 -7.18 0.84
N ASN A 216 6.78 -6.96 2.06
CA ASN A 216 7.99 -6.15 2.33
C ASN A 216 7.96 -4.76 1.67
N GLY A 217 6.82 -4.07 1.73
CA GLY A 217 6.61 -2.74 1.18
C GLY A 217 6.43 -2.66 -0.32
N LYS A 218 6.24 -3.80 -1.00
CA LYS A 218 6.04 -3.88 -2.45
C LYS A 218 4.74 -4.57 -2.77
N TYR A 219 4.01 -4.08 -3.78
CA TYR A 219 2.80 -4.78 -4.25
C TYR A 219 3.13 -6.16 -4.77
N ASP A 220 2.32 -7.13 -4.39
CA ASP A 220 2.44 -8.53 -4.74
C ASP A 220 1.03 -9.07 -4.92
N ASP A 221 0.74 -9.71 -6.05
CA ASP A 221 -0.60 -10.13 -6.48
C ASP A 221 -1.49 -8.97 -7.01
N ALA A 222 -2.81 -9.11 -6.89
CA ALA A 222 -3.80 -8.23 -7.46
C ALA A 222 -3.81 -6.83 -6.83
N PHE A 223 -3.92 -5.82 -7.69
CA PHE A 223 -4.11 -4.42 -7.34
C PHE A 223 -5.36 -3.90 -8.05
N THR A 224 -6.35 -3.43 -7.30
CA THR A 224 -7.61 -2.91 -7.87
C THR A 224 -7.93 -1.55 -7.29
N ARG A 225 -8.29 -0.60 -8.16
CA ARG A 225 -8.93 0.66 -7.77
C ARG A 225 -10.38 0.67 -8.21
N TYR A 226 -11.22 1.31 -7.41
CA TYR A 226 -12.65 1.46 -7.65
C TYR A 226 -13.02 2.93 -7.85
N ALA A 227 -14.17 3.16 -8.50
CA ALA A 227 -14.82 4.46 -8.53
C ALA A 227 -15.17 4.92 -7.10
N SER A 228 -15.43 6.22 -6.92
CA SER A 228 -15.75 6.79 -5.59
C SER A 228 -17.02 6.21 -4.95
N ASP A 229 -17.92 5.61 -5.74
CA ASP A 229 -19.09 4.89 -5.25
C ASP A 229 -18.79 3.45 -4.79
N GLY A 230 -17.55 2.98 -4.99
CA GLY A 230 -17.05 1.65 -4.64
C GLY A 230 -17.61 0.49 -5.47
N LYS A 231 -18.47 0.75 -6.46
CA LYS A 231 -19.20 -0.32 -7.18
C LYS A 231 -18.44 -0.85 -8.39
N GLN A 232 -17.73 0.05 -9.09
CA GLN A 232 -17.07 -0.27 -10.35
C GLN A 232 -15.55 -0.25 -10.17
N ALA A 233 -14.88 -1.32 -10.58
CA ALA A 233 -13.42 -1.28 -10.73
C ALA A 233 -13.08 -0.35 -11.91
N ILE A 234 -12.16 0.59 -11.69
CA ILE A 234 -11.70 1.56 -12.68
C ILE A 234 -10.27 1.27 -13.15
N TYR A 235 -9.54 0.45 -12.39
CA TYR A 235 -8.20 0.01 -12.73
C TYR A 235 -7.93 -1.33 -12.07
N LYS A 236 -7.30 -2.24 -12.81
CA LYS A 236 -6.82 -3.54 -12.34
C LYS A 236 -5.43 -3.79 -12.89
N ALA A 237 -4.55 -4.30 -12.05
CA ALA A 237 -3.22 -4.77 -12.44
C ALA A 237 -2.78 -5.91 -11.52
N THR A 238 -1.76 -6.65 -11.92
CA THR A 238 -1.11 -7.66 -11.09
C THR A 238 0.37 -7.32 -10.93
N PHE A 239 0.91 -7.58 -9.75
CA PHE A 239 2.31 -7.36 -9.44
C PHE A 239 2.95 -8.64 -8.91
N ALA A 240 4.25 -8.79 -9.15
CA ALA A 240 5.09 -9.78 -8.47
C ALA A 240 6.31 -9.05 -7.89
N HIS A 241 6.44 -9.06 -6.57
CA HIS A 241 7.55 -8.43 -5.84
C HIS A 241 7.80 -6.96 -6.23
N GLY A 242 6.73 -6.20 -6.43
CA GLY A 242 6.74 -4.78 -6.84
C GLY A 242 6.94 -4.54 -8.33
N THR A 243 7.00 -5.59 -9.14
CA THR A 243 7.14 -5.49 -10.59
C THR A 243 5.82 -5.85 -11.26
N GLN A 244 5.33 -5.00 -12.17
CA GLN A 244 4.07 -5.24 -12.87
C GLN A 244 4.18 -6.48 -13.79
N GLN A 245 3.16 -7.33 -13.75
CA GLN A 245 3.09 -8.59 -14.49
C GLN A 245 1.67 -8.82 -15.03
N GLY A 246 1.59 -9.49 -16.18
CA GLY A 246 0.32 -9.87 -16.80
C GLY A 246 -0.52 -8.68 -17.25
N THR A 247 -1.83 -8.85 -17.20
CA THR A 247 -2.79 -7.90 -17.75
C THR A 247 -3.02 -6.69 -16.83
N GLU A 248 -2.96 -5.51 -17.43
CA GLU A 248 -3.44 -4.24 -16.90
C GLU A 248 -4.72 -3.82 -17.63
N GLU A 249 -5.74 -3.42 -16.89
CA GLU A 249 -7.01 -2.95 -17.44
C GLU A 249 -7.46 -1.65 -16.78
N SER A 250 -8.00 -0.72 -17.56
CA SER A 250 -8.69 0.47 -17.06
C SER A 250 -10.11 0.54 -17.59
N PHE A 251 -11.02 1.11 -16.79
CA PHE A 251 -12.44 1.17 -17.10
C PHE A 251 -13.00 2.57 -16.88
N ASP A 252 -14.00 2.93 -17.67
CA ASP A 252 -14.77 4.15 -17.46
C ASP A 252 -15.54 4.07 -16.13
N PRO A 253 -15.44 5.08 -15.25
CA PRO A 253 -16.01 5.03 -13.91
C PRO A 253 -17.55 4.99 -13.87
N ASN A 254 -18.22 5.44 -14.93
CA ASN A 254 -19.69 5.53 -14.95
C ASN A 254 -20.33 4.34 -15.66
N THR A 255 -19.72 3.87 -16.74
CA THR A 255 -20.27 2.84 -17.63
C THR A 255 -19.63 1.47 -17.44
N GLY A 256 -18.46 1.40 -16.80
CA GLY A 256 -17.67 0.17 -16.67
C GLY A 256 -17.08 -0.34 -17.99
N LYS A 257 -17.19 0.43 -19.09
CA LYS A 257 -16.58 0.06 -20.37
C LYS A 257 -15.06 0.06 -20.26
N LEU A 258 -14.42 -0.93 -20.88
CA LEU A 258 -12.96 -1.00 -20.99
C LEU A 258 -12.43 0.22 -21.76
N THR A 259 -11.54 0.98 -21.15
CA THR A 259 -10.90 2.18 -21.73
C THR A 259 -9.42 1.96 -22.02
N GLY A 260 -8.81 0.94 -21.42
CA GLY A 260 -7.41 0.60 -21.61
C GLY A 260 -7.13 -0.86 -21.29
N HIS A 261 -6.20 -1.43 -22.04
CA HIS A 261 -5.69 -2.78 -21.85
C HIS A 261 -4.22 -2.82 -22.25
N ALA A 262 -3.39 -3.48 -21.45
CA ALA A 262 -1.97 -3.68 -21.72
C ALA A 262 -1.49 -4.98 -21.08
N GLU A 263 -0.46 -5.58 -21.68
CA GLU A 263 0.19 -6.79 -21.17
C GLU A 263 1.63 -6.48 -20.75
N TYR A 264 2.02 -7.00 -19.58
CA TYR A 264 3.34 -6.78 -18.98
C TYR A 264 4.05 -8.10 -18.69
N VAL A 265 5.36 -8.10 -18.95
CA VAL A 265 6.30 -9.13 -18.50
C VAL A 265 7.51 -8.40 -17.89
N ASP A 266 7.83 -8.71 -16.65
CA ASP A 266 8.93 -8.12 -15.88
C ASP A 266 8.93 -6.58 -15.91
N GLY A 267 7.75 -6.00 -15.72
CA GLY A 267 7.53 -4.55 -15.68
C GLY A 267 7.65 -3.86 -17.04
N LYS A 268 7.74 -4.62 -18.13
CA LYS A 268 7.83 -4.09 -19.49
C LYS A 268 6.60 -4.49 -20.30
N LEU A 269 6.12 -3.57 -21.13
CA LEU A 269 5.07 -3.87 -22.11
C LEU A 269 5.50 -5.02 -23.03
N SER A 270 4.67 -6.05 -23.10
CA SER A 270 4.93 -7.26 -23.87
C SER A 270 3.61 -7.86 -24.34
N GLY A 271 3.17 -7.49 -25.53
CA GLY A 271 1.88 -7.87 -26.09
C GLY A 271 1.14 -6.68 -26.70
N GLU A 272 -0.18 -6.80 -26.81
CA GLU A 272 -1.02 -5.74 -27.35
C GLU A 272 -1.34 -4.68 -26.28
N VAL A 273 -1.28 -3.42 -26.68
CA VAL A 273 -1.74 -2.28 -25.88
C VAL A 273 -2.88 -1.62 -26.63
N LYS A 274 -4.04 -1.51 -26.00
CA LYS A 274 -5.26 -0.96 -26.59
C LYS A 274 -5.84 0.15 -25.72
N ARG A 275 -6.41 1.17 -26.35
CA ARG A 275 -7.21 2.20 -25.67
C ARG A 275 -8.46 2.53 -26.46
N TRP A 276 -9.54 2.80 -25.72
CA TRP A 276 -10.84 3.16 -26.27
C TRP A 276 -11.26 4.54 -25.76
N ASN A 277 -11.96 5.30 -26.59
CA ASN A 277 -12.57 6.55 -26.16
C ASN A 277 -13.88 6.29 -25.38
N ALA A 278 -14.52 7.36 -24.90
CA ALA A 278 -15.77 7.28 -24.13
C ALA A 278 -16.94 6.59 -24.87
N ASP A 279 -16.96 6.67 -26.21
CA ASP A 279 -17.97 6.00 -27.03
C ASP A 279 -17.71 4.48 -27.17
N GLY A 280 -16.49 4.04 -26.84
CA GLY A 280 -16.02 2.67 -27.02
C GLY A 280 -15.33 2.42 -28.37
N LYS A 281 -14.97 3.48 -29.11
CA LYS A 281 -14.18 3.37 -30.33
C LYS A 281 -12.70 3.12 -29.97
N LEU A 282 -12.06 2.17 -30.63
CA LEU A 282 -10.61 1.95 -30.51
C LEU A 282 -9.86 3.15 -31.10
N ILE A 283 -9.03 3.78 -30.27
CA ILE A 283 -8.24 4.98 -30.62
C ILE A 283 -6.74 4.73 -30.54
N TYR A 284 -6.34 3.63 -29.91
CA TYR A 284 -4.94 3.25 -29.82
C TYR A 284 -4.83 1.74 -29.88
N GLU A 285 -3.93 1.26 -30.71
CA GLU A 285 -3.55 -0.14 -30.69
C GLU A 285 -2.12 -0.30 -31.20
N LYS A 286 -1.25 -0.84 -30.36
CA LYS A 286 0.16 -1.12 -30.69
C LYS A 286 0.59 -2.45 -30.09
N THR A 287 1.62 -3.06 -30.67
CA THR A 287 2.23 -4.27 -30.13
C THR A 287 3.59 -3.93 -29.58
N TYR A 288 3.91 -4.44 -28.40
CA TYR A 288 5.19 -4.22 -27.74
C TYR A 288 5.91 -5.54 -27.50
N GLN A 289 7.24 -5.50 -27.56
CA GLN A 289 8.11 -6.59 -27.13
C GLN A 289 9.22 -6.01 -26.25
N ASN A 290 9.33 -6.49 -25.01
CA ASN A 290 10.34 -6.02 -24.05
C ASN A 290 10.36 -4.48 -23.89
N GLY A 291 9.18 -3.86 -23.91
CA GLY A 291 9.02 -2.42 -23.78
C GLY A 291 9.24 -1.61 -25.07
N GLN A 292 9.56 -2.27 -26.20
CA GLN A 292 9.74 -1.62 -27.49
C GLN A 292 8.52 -1.80 -28.37
N GLU A 293 8.04 -0.72 -28.99
CA GLU A 293 6.96 -0.76 -29.96
C GLU A 293 7.43 -1.51 -31.22
N MET A 294 6.65 -2.51 -31.62
CA MET A 294 6.86 -3.29 -32.83
C MET A 294 6.28 -2.54 -34.03
N PRO A 295 6.94 -2.58 -35.21
CA PRO A 295 6.43 -1.90 -36.39
C PRO A 295 5.09 -2.48 -36.83
N ALA A 296 4.17 -1.60 -37.22
CA ALA A 296 2.92 -2.01 -37.86
C ALA A 296 3.17 -2.82 -39.14
N SER A 297 2.24 -3.73 -39.46
CA SER A 297 2.29 -4.52 -40.71
C SER A 297 2.20 -3.61 -41.94
N ASN A 298 2.62 -4.12 -43.10
CA ASN A 298 2.59 -3.34 -44.33
C ASN A 298 1.15 -2.98 -44.73
N GLU A 299 0.20 -3.88 -44.50
CA GLU A 299 -1.22 -3.66 -44.79
C GLU A 299 -1.79 -2.51 -43.97
N VAL A 300 -1.41 -2.42 -42.69
CA VAL A 300 -1.81 -1.32 -41.80
C VAL A 300 -1.19 -0.01 -42.29
N LYS A 301 0.11 0.00 -42.62
CA LYS A 301 0.79 1.19 -43.14
C LYS A 301 0.14 1.71 -44.43
N THR A 302 -0.11 0.82 -45.40
CA THR A 302 -0.79 1.17 -46.65
C THR A 302 -2.18 1.76 -46.39
N CYS A 303 -2.98 1.16 -45.49
CA CYS A 303 -4.28 1.73 -45.13
C CYS A 303 -4.17 3.12 -44.50
N VAL A 304 -3.18 3.35 -43.64
CA VAL A 304 -2.94 4.68 -43.03
C VAL A 304 -2.55 5.69 -44.09
N ASP A 305 -1.63 5.34 -45.00
CA ASP A 305 -1.20 6.21 -46.10
C ASP A 305 -2.37 6.60 -47.02
N GLU A 306 -3.22 5.64 -47.41
CA GLU A 306 -4.43 5.90 -48.20
C GLU A 306 -5.39 6.88 -47.50
N GLN A 307 -5.59 6.70 -46.19
CA GLN A 307 -6.44 7.60 -45.42
C GLN A 307 -5.82 8.99 -45.25
N LEU A 308 -4.49 9.08 -45.10
CA LEU A 308 -3.78 10.36 -45.05
C LEU A 308 -3.87 11.13 -46.37
N HIS A 309 -3.73 10.44 -47.51
CA HIS A 309 -3.85 11.04 -48.84
C HIS A 309 -5.26 11.57 -49.14
N SER A 310 -6.30 11.03 -48.48
CA SER A 310 -7.69 11.50 -48.61
C SER A 310 -7.99 12.80 -47.84
N LEU A 311 -7.02 13.32 -47.08
CA LEU A 311 -7.19 14.51 -46.25
C LEU A 311 -6.58 15.74 -46.95
N ASP A 312 -7.44 16.64 -47.42
CA ASP A 312 -7.09 17.81 -48.25
C ASP A 312 -6.16 18.88 -47.61
N ASN A 313 -5.65 18.68 -46.38
CA ASN A 313 -4.85 19.71 -45.70
C ASN A 313 -3.80 19.10 -44.76
N MET A 314 -2.57 18.97 -45.26
CA MET A 314 -1.40 18.36 -44.61
C MET A 314 -0.69 19.31 -43.61
N ASN A 315 -1.43 20.14 -42.88
CA ASN A 315 -0.86 20.91 -41.78
C ASN A 315 -0.98 20.12 -40.47
N GLY A 316 0.09 19.41 -40.10
CA GLY A 316 0.32 18.87 -38.77
C GLY A 316 -0.63 17.76 -38.35
N VAL A 317 -0.47 16.57 -38.91
CA VAL A 317 -1.10 15.36 -38.34
C VAL A 317 -0.40 15.07 -37.01
N GLY A 318 -1.07 15.37 -35.90
CA GLY A 318 -0.58 15.05 -34.56
C GLY A 318 -0.47 13.54 -34.33
N VAL A 319 0.39 13.15 -33.38
CA VAL A 319 0.63 11.74 -33.02
C VAL A 319 -0.67 11.01 -32.67
N ASP A 320 -1.60 11.68 -31.97
CA ASP A 320 -2.89 11.10 -31.59
C ASP A 320 -3.73 10.73 -32.83
N ARG A 321 -3.71 11.56 -33.87
CA ARG A 321 -4.44 11.27 -35.11
C ARG A 321 -3.83 10.09 -35.86
N LEU A 322 -2.51 9.93 -35.83
CA LEU A 322 -1.84 8.75 -36.42
C LEU A 322 -2.22 7.47 -35.67
N ASN A 323 -2.26 7.53 -34.33
CA ASN A 323 -2.70 6.39 -33.51
C ASN A 323 -4.16 6.01 -33.81
N ASP A 324 -5.06 6.98 -33.90
CA ASP A 324 -6.46 6.77 -34.25
C ASP A 324 -6.62 6.12 -35.64
N LEU A 325 -5.87 6.61 -36.63
CA LEU A 325 -5.88 6.06 -37.99
C LEU A 325 -5.35 4.63 -38.02
N GLU A 326 -4.25 4.36 -37.32
CA GLU A 326 -3.68 3.02 -37.23
C GLU A 326 -4.66 2.04 -36.57
N ALA A 327 -5.27 2.42 -35.44
CA ALA A 327 -6.30 1.64 -34.76
C ALA A 327 -7.49 1.36 -35.68
N THR A 328 -7.99 2.39 -36.37
CA THR A 328 -9.10 2.26 -37.33
C THR A 328 -8.74 1.31 -38.48
N CYS A 329 -7.52 1.38 -39.01
CA CYS A 329 -7.04 0.50 -40.06
C CYS A 329 -6.93 -0.96 -39.59
N LYS A 330 -6.42 -1.19 -38.37
CA LYS A 330 -6.37 -2.53 -37.76
C LYS A 330 -7.78 -3.11 -37.59
N GLU A 331 -8.74 -2.33 -37.09
CA GLU A 331 -10.14 -2.78 -36.97
C GLU A 331 -10.76 -3.13 -38.34
N LYS A 332 -10.56 -2.29 -39.37
CA LYS A 332 -11.05 -2.57 -40.73
C LYS A 332 -10.47 -3.86 -41.29
N LEU A 333 -9.17 -4.08 -41.14
CA LEU A 333 -8.49 -5.28 -41.62
C LEU A 333 -9.00 -6.54 -40.88
N ARG A 334 -9.28 -6.46 -39.58
CA ARG A 334 -9.96 -7.55 -38.84
C ARG A 334 -11.38 -7.80 -39.31
N GLY A 335 -12.16 -6.73 -39.55
CA GLY A 335 -13.53 -6.83 -40.08
C GLY A 335 -13.58 -7.45 -41.48
N GLY A 336 -12.57 -7.19 -42.32
CA GLY A 336 -12.39 -7.84 -43.62
C GLY A 336 -12.13 -9.34 -43.52
N LEU A 337 -11.37 -9.77 -42.51
CA LEU A 337 -11.14 -11.20 -42.22
C LEU A 337 -12.39 -11.90 -41.69
N ASN A 338 -13.23 -11.22 -40.90
CA ASN A 338 -14.47 -11.79 -40.36
C ASN A 338 -15.66 -11.76 -41.33
N SER A 339 -15.61 -10.93 -42.38
CA SER A 339 -16.61 -10.90 -43.47
C SER A 339 -16.30 -11.85 -44.62
N ALA A 340 -15.09 -12.41 -44.65
CA ALA A 340 -14.79 -13.62 -45.39
C ALA A 340 -15.38 -14.83 -44.63
N ALA A 341 -16.68 -15.07 -44.79
CA ALA A 341 -17.28 -16.34 -44.37
C ALA A 341 -16.45 -17.50 -44.96
N PRO A 342 -16.08 -18.52 -44.17
CA PRO A 342 -15.43 -19.69 -44.74
C PRO A 342 -16.43 -20.35 -45.66
N SER A 343 -16.15 -20.25 -46.97
CA SER A 343 -16.75 -21.15 -47.95
C SER A 343 -16.51 -22.56 -47.43
N ALA A 344 -17.60 -23.29 -47.23
CA ALA A 344 -17.61 -24.60 -46.62
C ALA A 344 -16.70 -25.57 -47.37
N THR A 345 -15.44 -25.73 -46.92
CA THR A 345 -14.58 -26.88 -47.28
C THR A 345 -13.36 -27.12 -46.38
N THR A 346 -13.31 -26.67 -45.12
CA THR A 346 -12.09 -26.87 -44.29
C THR A 346 -12.33 -27.19 -42.80
N ALA A 347 -13.44 -27.84 -42.45
CA ALA A 347 -13.62 -28.37 -41.08
C ALA A 347 -12.54 -29.41 -40.67
N GLY A 348 -11.88 -30.06 -41.64
CA GLY A 348 -10.84 -31.08 -41.38
C GLY A 348 -9.42 -30.54 -41.17
N ALA A 349 -9.13 -29.28 -41.49
CA ALA A 349 -7.77 -28.73 -41.39
C ALA A 349 -7.51 -28.09 -40.02
N ALA A 350 -8.45 -27.29 -39.52
CA ALA A 350 -8.34 -26.60 -38.23
C ALA A 350 -8.29 -27.59 -37.05
N ASP A 351 -9.10 -28.65 -37.09
CA ASP A 351 -9.12 -29.68 -36.04
C ASP A 351 -7.82 -30.51 -36.02
N ASN A 352 -7.17 -30.64 -37.18
CA ASN A 352 -5.90 -31.32 -37.31
C ASN A 352 -4.73 -30.47 -36.77
N ASP A 353 -4.74 -29.16 -37.01
CA ASP A 353 -3.71 -28.25 -36.47
C ASP A 353 -3.86 -28.08 -34.94
N ILE A 354 -5.09 -28.08 -34.40
CA ILE A 354 -5.34 -28.15 -32.96
C ILE A 354 -4.87 -29.48 -32.37
N CYS A 355 -5.10 -30.59 -33.05
CA CYS A 355 -4.62 -31.88 -32.58
C CYS A 355 -3.08 -31.95 -32.55
N VAL A 356 -2.40 -31.42 -33.57
CA VAL A 356 -0.93 -31.37 -33.62
C VAL A 356 -0.36 -30.46 -32.54
N SER A 357 -1.01 -29.33 -32.21
CA SER A 357 -0.53 -28.46 -31.13
C SER A 357 -0.59 -29.12 -29.75
N VAL A 358 -1.57 -30.00 -29.52
CA VAL A 358 -1.66 -30.82 -28.30
C VAL A 358 -0.50 -31.83 -28.21
N TRP A 359 -0.10 -32.44 -29.33
CA TRP A 359 1.08 -33.31 -29.39
C TRP A 359 2.40 -32.53 -29.18
N THR A 360 2.52 -31.35 -29.76
CA THR A 360 3.66 -30.45 -29.55
C THR A 360 3.79 -30.06 -28.07
N ALA A 361 2.69 -29.68 -27.41
CA ALA A 361 2.68 -29.32 -26.00
C ALA A 361 3.05 -30.52 -25.08
N ALA A 362 2.59 -31.73 -25.41
CA ALA A 362 2.95 -32.94 -24.68
C ALA A 362 4.46 -33.25 -24.82
N PHE A 363 5.01 -33.12 -26.03
CA PHE A 363 6.44 -33.32 -26.29
C PHE A 363 7.32 -32.34 -25.48
N HIS A 364 6.97 -31.06 -25.44
CA HIS A 364 7.71 -30.06 -24.65
C HIS A 364 7.62 -30.30 -23.14
N ARG A 365 6.48 -30.81 -22.64
CA ARG A 365 6.33 -31.16 -21.22
C ARG A 365 7.29 -32.28 -20.79
N GLU A 366 7.57 -33.23 -21.67
CA GLU A 366 8.47 -34.35 -21.39
C GLU A 366 9.95 -34.05 -21.69
N ASN A 367 10.23 -33.18 -22.66
CA ASN A 367 11.58 -32.97 -23.20
C ASN A 367 12.15 -31.56 -22.97
N GLY A 368 11.38 -30.65 -22.37
CA GLY A 368 11.72 -29.25 -22.13
C GLY A 368 11.19 -28.30 -23.20
N ASP A 369 10.90 -27.06 -22.80
CA ASP A 369 10.25 -26.05 -23.67
C ASP A 369 11.10 -25.66 -24.89
N GLU A 370 12.42 -25.82 -24.81
CA GLU A 370 13.37 -25.53 -25.90
C GLU A 370 13.65 -26.74 -26.82
N ALA A 371 13.03 -27.90 -26.57
CA ALA A 371 13.25 -29.10 -27.37
C ALA A 371 12.74 -28.91 -28.81
N THR A 372 13.61 -29.06 -29.81
CA THR A 372 13.23 -28.86 -31.21
C THR A 372 12.33 -29.97 -31.73
N VAL A 373 11.14 -29.62 -32.21
CA VAL A 373 10.26 -30.53 -32.95
C VAL A 373 10.65 -30.57 -34.42
N THR A 374 10.92 -31.77 -34.93
CA THR A 374 11.31 -31.98 -36.33
C THR A 374 10.10 -32.04 -37.28
N ALA A 375 10.34 -31.80 -38.57
CA ALA A 375 9.30 -31.90 -39.60
C ALA A 375 8.72 -33.32 -39.71
N ASP A 376 9.53 -34.36 -39.47
CA ASP A 376 9.09 -35.76 -39.49
C ASP A 376 8.12 -36.06 -38.33
N GLN A 377 8.40 -35.54 -37.14
CA GLN A 377 7.50 -35.65 -35.98
C GLN A 377 6.16 -34.96 -36.24
N LEU A 378 6.19 -33.75 -36.81
CA LEU A 378 4.96 -33.03 -37.17
C LEU A 378 4.11 -33.82 -38.19
N ASN A 379 4.75 -34.44 -39.18
CA ASN A 379 4.06 -35.25 -40.19
C ASN A 379 3.47 -36.54 -39.60
N GLU A 380 4.19 -37.18 -38.67
CA GLU A 380 3.70 -38.34 -37.94
C GLU A 380 2.50 -37.99 -37.06
N TRP A 381 2.56 -36.90 -36.29
CA TRP A 381 1.45 -36.45 -35.47
C TRP A 381 0.23 -36.06 -36.31
N ARG A 382 0.42 -35.42 -37.48
CA ARG A 382 -0.67 -35.18 -38.45
C ARG A 382 -1.33 -36.49 -38.91
N SER A 383 -0.59 -37.58 -39.01
CA SER A 383 -1.12 -38.91 -39.35
C SER A 383 -1.91 -39.52 -38.20
N TRP A 384 -1.40 -39.40 -36.97
CA TRP A 384 -2.07 -39.87 -35.75
C TRP A 384 -3.37 -39.11 -35.47
N CYS A 385 -3.38 -37.80 -35.70
CA CYS A 385 -4.56 -36.96 -35.57
C CYS A 385 -5.66 -37.37 -36.56
N LYS A 386 -5.30 -37.67 -37.82
CA LYS A 386 -6.24 -38.24 -38.80
C LYS A 386 -6.78 -39.61 -38.38
N ALA A 387 -6.03 -40.38 -37.59
CA ALA A 387 -6.46 -41.65 -37.01
C ALA A 387 -7.18 -41.50 -35.64
N GLY A 388 -7.44 -40.28 -35.18
CA GLY A 388 -8.15 -40.00 -33.92
C GLY A 388 -7.33 -40.25 -32.65
N LYS A 389 -6.01 -40.41 -32.73
CA LYS A 389 -5.14 -40.64 -31.57
C LYS A 389 -4.80 -39.33 -30.84
N ARG A 390 -4.63 -39.41 -29.52
CA ARG A 390 -4.25 -38.30 -28.63
C ARG A 390 -3.07 -38.73 -27.74
N PRO A 391 -2.21 -37.80 -27.28
CA PRO A 391 -1.15 -38.12 -26.33
C PRO A 391 -1.75 -38.59 -25.00
N SER A 392 -1.07 -39.54 -24.36
CA SER A 392 -1.49 -40.16 -23.08
C SER A 392 -1.30 -39.26 -21.88
#